data_AF-A0A316SSY1-F1
#
_entry.id   AF-A0A316SSY1-F1
#
_cell.length_a   1.000
_cell.length_b   1.000
_cell.length_c   1.000
_cell.angle_alpha   90.00
_cell.angle_beta   90.00
_cell.angle_gamma   90.00
#
_symmetry.space_group_name_H-M   'P 1'
#
loop_
_entity.id
_entity.type
_entity.pdbx_description
1 polymer ?
#
loop_
_entity_poly.entity_id
_entity_poly.type
_entity_poly.pdbx_seq_one_letter_code
_entity_poly.pdbx_strand_id
1 'polypeptide(L)'
;MSEVARTKENLEHCRCMDCPSYTLGCKVKNMPGNVYKLMGDLNDVEHFEALYCAFEKSRCIEEDRGCLCEQCPVHAQYHLNREDYCLKTGGLTEPEAAEAYQNHIEQERLRH
;
A
#
# COMPACT_ATOMS: atom_id res chain seq x y z
N MET A 1 5.01 11.73 4.10
CA MET A 1 4.31 10.43 3.96
C MET A 1 2.83 10.74 3.95
N SER A 2 2.20 10.78 2.78
CA SER A 2 0.74 10.79 2.71
C SER A 2 0.20 9.44 3.20
N GLU A 3 -0.21 9.40 4.46
CA GLU A 3 -0.80 8.22 5.06
C GLU A 3 -2.31 8.20 4.76
N VAL A 4 -2.79 7.15 4.11
CA VAL A 4 -4.23 6.96 3.86
C VAL A 4 -4.94 6.74 5.19
N ALA A 5 -6.07 7.42 5.42
CA ALA A 5 -6.77 7.31 6.69
C ALA A 5 -7.31 5.89 6.93
N ARG A 6 -7.16 5.37 8.16
CA ARG A 6 -7.69 4.05 8.59
C ARG A 6 -9.19 4.13 8.89
N THR A 7 -10.00 4.35 7.85
CA THR A 7 -11.46 4.44 7.94
C THR A 7 -12.13 3.20 7.34
N LYS A 8 -13.34 2.87 7.80
CA LYS A 8 -14.15 1.81 7.17
C LYS A 8 -14.41 2.08 5.70
N GLU A 9 -14.65 3.35 5.37
CA GLU A 9 -14.83 3.81 3.99
C GLU A 9 -13.62 3.48 3.09
N ASN A 10 -12.40 3.76 3.54
CA ASN A 10 -11.21 3.42 2.76
C ASN A 10 -10.99 1.91 2.66
N LEU A 11 -11.34 1.16 3.71
CA LEU A 11 -11.26 -0.30 3.70
C LEU A 11 -12.25 -0.92 2.69
N GLU A 12 -13.47 -0.40 2.61
CA GLU A 12 -14.51 -0.84 1.67
C GLU A 12 -14.17 -0.47 0.22
N HIS A 13 -13.53 0.69 0.01
CA HIS A 13 -13.12 1.13 -1.31
C HIS A 13 -11.80 0.52 -1.78
N CYS A 14 -10.91 0.03 -0.88
CA CYS A 14 -9.66 -0.59 -1.33
C CYS A 14 -9.91 -1.91 -2.06
N ARG A 15 -9.23 -2.09 -3.18
CA ARG A 15 -9.17 -3.36 -3.94
C ARG A 15 -7.85 -4.09 -3.76
N CYS A 16 -7.13 -3.79 -2.68
CA CYS A 16 -5.83 -4.35 -2.32
C CYS A 16 -5.79 -5.89 -2.43
N MET A 17 -6.85 -6.56 -1.96
CA MET A 17 -6.99 -8.02 -1.96
C MET A 17 -7.24 -8.63 -3.35
N ASP A 18 -7.63 -7.82 -4.32
CA ASP A 18 -7.89 -8.21 -5.71
C ASP A 18 -6.78 -7.76 -6.67
N CYS A 19 -5.81 -7.01 -6.16
CA CYS A 19 -4.64 -6.58 -6.92
C CYS A 19 -3.87 -7.78 -7.50
N PRO A 20 -3.38 -7.71 -8.76
CA PRO A 20 -2.60 -8.78 -9.38
C PRO A 20 -1.36 -9.19 -8.57
N SER A 21 -0.71 -8.24 -7.88
CA SER A 21 0.43 -8.52 -7.00
C SER A 21 0.04 -9.36 -5.77
N TYR A 22 -1.24 -9.40 -5.41
CA TYR A 22 -1.76 -10.20 -4.30
C TYR A 22 -2.15 -11.61 -4.75
N THR A 23 -1.16 -12.51 -4.69
CA THR A 23 -1.32 -13.89 -5.18
C THR A 23 -2.41 -14.68 -4.44
N LEU A 24 -2.89 -15.76 -5.07
CA LEU A 24 -3.81 -16.70 -4.42
C LEU A 24 -3.26 -17.24 -3.09
N GLY A 25 -1.95 -17.47 -3.02
CA GLY A 25 -1.28 -17.89 -1.78
C GLY A 25 -1.44 -16.87 -0.65
N CYS A 26 -1.40 -15.57 -0.98
CA CYS A 26 -1.66 -14.50 -0.01
C CYS A 26 -3.11 -14.45 0.44
N LYS A 27 -4.07 -14.65 -0.47
CA LYS A 27 -5.50 -14.75 -0.12
C LYS A 27 -5.75 -15.86 0.90
N VAL A 28 -5.19 -17.05 0.66
CA VAL A 28 -5.35 -18.20 1.56
C VAL A 28 -4.70 -17.95 2.92
N LYS A 29 -3.48 -17.41 2.97
CA LYS A 29 -2.78 -17.11 4.24
C LYS A 29 -3.52 -16.09 5.12
N ASN A 30 -4.19 -15.11 4.51
CA ASN A 30 -4.80 -13.99 5.24
C ASN A 30 -6.31 -14.12 5.47
N MET A 31 -6.98 -15.12 4.88
CA MET A 31 -8.43 -15.34 5.02
C MET A 31 -8.92 -15.38 6.49
N PRO A 32 -8.25 -16.06 7.44
CA PRO A 32 -8.71 -16.09 8.84
C PRO A 32 -8.63 -14.72 9.54
N GLY A 33 -7.59 -13.93 9.23
CA GLY A 33 -7.35 -12.63 9.86
C GLY A 33 -8.30 -11.53 9.37
N ASN A 34 -8.71 -11.57 8.10
CA ASN A 34 -9.58 -10.55 7.52
C ASN A 34 -11.03 -10.61 8.06
N VAL A 35 -11.56 -11.81 8.33
CA VAL A 35 -12.93 -11.98 8.86
C VAL A 35 -13.05 -11.40 10.27
N TYR A 36 -12.04 -11.62 11.12
CA TYR A 36 -12.00 -11.08 12.48
C TYR A 36 -11.88 -9.54 12.49
N LYS A 37 -11.05 -8.98 11.59
CA LYS A 37 -10.80 -7.54 11.49
C LYS A 37 -11.98 -6.74 10.91
N LEU A 38 -12.84 -7.36 10.10
CA LEU A 38 -14.08 -6.71 9.63
C LEU A 38 -15.16 -6.62 10.71
N MET A 39 -15.12 -7.49 11.73
CA MET A 39 -16.11 -7.52 12.82
C MET A 39 -15.71 -6.70 14.06
N GLY A 40 -14.43 -6.32 14.18
CA GLY A 40 -13.89 -5.56 15.32
C GLY A 40 -13.85 -4.03 15.13
N ASP A 41 -13.39 -3.32 16.15
CA ASP A 41 -13.01 -1.91 16.04
C ASP A 41 -11.70 -1.80 15.23
N LEU A 42 -11.66 -0.88 14.27
CA LEU A 42 -10.48 -0.68 13.42
C LEU A 42 -9.27 -0.17 14.23
N ASN A 43 -9.51 0.46 15.38
CA ASN A 43 -8.45 0.99 16.24
C ASN A 43 -7.59 -0.10 16.90
N ASP A 44 -8.12 -1.31 17.06
CA ASP A 44 -7.43 -2.43 17.72
C ASP A 44 -6.57 -3.27 16.76
N VAL A 45 -6.52 -2.87 15.48
CA VAL A 45 -5.86 -3.62 14.43
C VAL A 45 -4.57 -2.92 14.02
N GLU A 46 -3.44 -3.57 14.32
CA GLU A 46 -2.12 -3.07 13.97
C GLU A 46 -1.93 -2.97 12.44
N HIS A 47 -2.39 -3.97 11.69
CA HIS A 47 -2.19 -4.10 10.24
C HIS A 47 -3.44 -4.53 9.48
N PHE A 48 -3.72 -3.92 8.34
CA PHE A 48 -4.82 -4.29 7.44
C PHE A 48 -4.29 -4.73 6.09
N GLU A 49 -4.30 -6.04 5.85
CA GLU A 49 -3.91 -6.57 4.54
C GLU A 49 -4.80 -6.01 3.42
N ALA A 50 -6.07 -5.73 3.73
CA ALA A 50 -6.97 -5.08 2.78
C ALA A 50 -6.67 -3.59 2.51
N LEU A 51 -5.66 -2.97 3.16
CA LEU A 51 -5.20 -1.60 2.91
C LEU A 51 -3.71 -1.53 2.53
N TYR A 52 -3.05 -2.65 2.22
CA TYR A 52 -1.60 -2.63 2.06
C TYR A 52 -1.12 -1.69 0.93
N CYS A 53 -1.94 -1.52 -0.12
CA CYS A 53 -1.53 -0.69 -1.27
C CYS A 53 -1.62 0.81 -1.00
N ALA A 54 -2.19 1.19 0.15
CA ALA A 54 -2.60 2.54 0.46
C ALA A 54 -1.96 3.04 1.76
N PHE A 55 -1.75 2.14 2.72
CA PHE A 55 -1.38 2.49 4.08
C PHE A 55 -0.01 1.92 4.48
N GLU A 56 0.13 0.59 4.52
CA GLU A 56 1.31 -0.11 5.03
C GLU A 56 1.72 -1.24 4.12
N LYS A 57 2.98 -1.63 4.08
CA LYS A 57 3.42 -2.76 3.24
C LYS A 57 2.61 -4.03 3.51
N SER A 58 2.46 -4.87 2.49
CA SER A 58 1.85 -6.18 2.66
C SER A 58 2.70 -7.03 3.62
N ARG A 59 2.06 -7.83 4.48
CA ARG A 59 2.76 -8.85 5.28
C ARG A 59 2.91 -10.17 4.52
N CYS A 60 2.43 -10.25 3.27
CA CYS A 60 2.51 -11.45 2.45
C CYS A 60 3.30 -11.27 1.15
N ILE A 61 3.26 -10.10 0.55
CA ILE A 61 4.06 -9.78 -0.64
C ILE A 61 5.46 -9.41 -0.14
N GLU A 62 6.44 -10.26 -0.45
CA GLU A 62 7.84 -10.07 -0.06
C GLU A 62 8.75 -9.85 -1.27
N GLU A 63 8.26 -10.14 -2.47
CA GLU A 63 9.01 -10.05 -3.71
C GLU A 63 8.63 -8.78 -4.49
N ASP A 64 9.65 -8.10 -5.01
CA ASP A 64 9.48 -6.95 -5.90
C ASP A 64 9.18 -7.42 -7.32
N ARG A 65 7.89 -7.54 -7.62
CA ARG A 65 7.36 -7.84 -8.95
C ARG A 65 6.62 -6.65 -9.56
N GLY A 66 6.77 -5.46 -8.98
CA GLY A 66 5.89 -4.32 -9.20
C GLY A 66 4.55 -4.45 -8.46
N CYS A 67 4.13 -3.38 -7.80
CA CYS A 67 2.82 -3.30 -7.14
C CYS A 67 1.77 -2.81 -8.17
N LEU A 68 1.05 -3.75 -8.76
CA LEU A 68 0.16 -3.53 -9.92
C LEU A 68 -1.27 -3.16 -9.51
N CYS A 69 -1.45 -2.44 -8.40
CA CYS A 69 -2.77 -2.13 -7.84
C CYS A 69 -3.36 -0.82 -8.38
N GLU A 70 -2.98 -0.38 -9.58
CA GLU A 70 -3.44 0.86 -10.23
C GLU A 70 -4.98 0.95 -10.33
N GLN A 71 -5.67 -0.19 -10.29
CA GLN A 71 -7.14 -0.27 -10.32
C GLN A 71 -7.81 0.02 -8.97
N CYS A 72 -7.03 0.27 -7.91
CA CYS A 72 -7.56 0.58 -6.58
C CYS A 72 -8.08 2.03 -6.53
N PRO A 73 -9.38 2.26 -6.26
CA PRO A 73 -9.93 3.62 -6.16
C PRO A 73 -9.22 4.50 -5.13
N VAL A 74 -8.78 3.91 -4.01
CA VAL A 74 -8.04 4.60 -2.95
C VAL A 74 -6.68 5.10 -3.45
N HIS A 75 -6.01 4.33 -4.32
CA HIS A 75 -4.75 4.75 -4.93
C HIS A 75 -4.93 6.02 -5.77
N ALA A 76 -5.99 6.06 -6.58
CA ALA A 76 -6.33 7.24 -7.40
C ALA A 76 -6.79 8.44 -6.55
N GLN A 77 -7.65 8.22 -5.55
CA GLN A 77 -8.17 9.27 -4.67
C GLN A 77 -7.07 9.99 -3.88
N TYR A 78 -6.03 9.26 -3.48
CA TYR A 78 -4.91 9.80 -2.72
C TYR A 78 -3.70 10.19 -3.60
N HIS A 79 -3.82 10.11 -4.93
CA HIS A 79 -2.76 10.45 -5.88
C HIS A 79 -1.43 9.75 -5.58
N LEU A 80 -1.51 8.48 -5.19
CA LEU A 80 -0.33 7.66 -4.93
C LEU A 80 0.32 7.28 -6.26
N ASN A 81 1.65 7.27 -6.36
CA ASN A 81 2.34 7.00 -7.62
C ASN A 81 3.61 6.13 -7.50
N ARG A 82 3.79 5.49 -6.35
CA ARG A 82 4.97 4.67 -6.05
C ARG A 82 4.79 3.26 -6.64
N GLU A 83 5.81 2.68 -7.27
CA GLU A 83 5.70 1.34 -7.87
C GLU A 83 5.93 0.19 -6.86
N ASP A 84 6.45 0.49 -5.66
CA ASP A 84 6.84 -0.49 -4.62
C ASP A 84 6.09 -0.34 -3.28
N TYR A 85 4.95 0.36 -3.24
CA TYR A 85 4.18 0.58 -1.99
C TYR A 85 3.71 -0.72 -1.31
N CYS A 86 3.59 -1.82 -2.04
CA CYS A 86 3.23 -3.11 -1.46
C CYS A 86 4.37 -3.72 -0.64
N LEU A 87 5.60 -3.21 -0.81
CA LEU A 87 6.79 -3.58 -0.06
C LEU A 87 7.23 -2.51 0.96
N LYS A 88 6.76 -1.27 0.82
CA LYS A 88 7.13 -0.13 1.67
C LYS A 88 5.92 0.52 2.32
N THR A 89 6.01 0.81 3.62
CA THR A 89 4.98 1.57 4.34
C THR A 89 4.88 2.99 3.80
N GLY A 90 3.64 3.47 3.65
CA GLY A 90 3.32 4.77 3.09
C GLY A 90 3.50 4.82 1.56
N GLY A 91 2.41 5.14 0.86
CA GLY A 91 2.50 5.63 -0.51
C GLY A 91 3.17 7.01 -0.54
N LEU A 92 3.85 7.33 -1.63
CA LEU A 92 4.22 8.72 -1.94
C LEU A 92 3.13 9.29 -2.83
N THR A 93 2.73 10.52 -2.53
CA THR A 93 2.01 11.34 -3.51
C THR A 93 2.90 11.68 -4.68
N GLU A 94 2.29 12.08 -5.80
CA GLU A 94 3.03 12.58 -6.97
C GLU A 94 4.08 13.66 -6.64
N PRO A 95 3.78 14.70 -5.84
CA PRO A 95 4.77 15.70 -5.44
C PRO A 95 5.90 15.11 -4.59
N GLU A 96 5.59 14.23 -3.62
CA GLU A 96 6.59 13.63 -2.74
C GLU A 96 7.52 12.68 -3.51
N ALA A 97 7.01 11.96 -4.51
CA ALA A 97 7.83 11.11 -5.38
C ALA A 97 8.72 11.93 -6.30
N ALA A 98 8.22 13.03 -6.86
CA ALA A 98 9.02 13.95 -7.67
C ALA A 98 10.18 14.54 -6.84
N GLU A 99 9.91 14.99 -5.61
CA GLU A 99 10.94 15.49 -4.69
C GLU A 99 11.96 14.42 -4.32
N ALA A 100 11.51 13.21 -3.97
CA ALA A 100 12.40 12.09 -3.66
C ALA A 100 13.34 11.73 -4.83
N TYR A 101 12.83 11.79 -6.07
CA TYR A 101 13.63 11.56 -7.27
C TYR A 101 14.68 12.65 -7.49
N GLN A 102 14.32 13.94 -7.34
CA GLN A 102 15.29 15.03 -7.46
C GLN A 102 16.39 14.92 -6.40
N ASN A 103 16.02 14.65 -5.15
CA ASN A 103 16.98 14.46 -4.06
C ASN A 103 17.93 13.29 -4.36
N HIS A 104 17.43 12.18 -4.90
CA HIS A 104 18.27 11.06 -5.32
C HIS A 104 19.30 11.48 -6.39
N ILE A 105 18.88 12.18 -7.44
CA ILE A 105 19.79 12.67 -8.49
C ILE A 105 20.86 13.59 -7.91
N GLU A 106 20.50 14.49 -7.00
CA GLU A 106 21.44 15.42 -6.38
C GLU A 106 22.47 14.69 -5.51
N GLN A 107 22.02 13.71 -4.71
CA GLN A 107 22.91 12.88 -3.90
C GLN A 107 23.89 12.07 -4.77
N GLU A 108 23.44 11.50 -5.88
CA GLU A 108 24.32 10.79 -6.81
C GLU A 108 25.33 11.74 -7.47
N ARG A 109 24.94 12.97 -7.81
CA ARG A 109 25.86 13.99 -8.32
C ARG A 109 26.90 14.40 -7.27
N LEU A 110 26.55 14.48 -5.99
CA LEU A 110 27.48 14.82 -4.90
C LEU A 110 28.46 13.68 -4.56
N ARG A 111 28.15 12.44 -4.94
CA ARG A 111 29.03 11.28 -4.77
C ARG A 111 30.10 11.16 -5.87
N HIS A 112 29.99 11.95 -6.95
CA HIS A 112 30.90 11.97 -8.10
C HIS A 112 31.64 13.30 -8.20
#